data_AF-A0A519K745-F1
#
_entry.id   AF-A0A519K745-F1
#
_cell.length_a   1.000
_cell.length_b   1.000
_cell.length_c   1.000
_cell.angle_alpha   90.00
_cell.angle_beta   90.00
_cell.angle_gamma   90.00
#
_symmetry.space_group_name_H-M   'P 1'
#
loop_
_entity.id
_entity.type
_entity.pdbx_description
1 polymer ?
#
loop_
_entity_poly.entity_id
_entity_poly.type
_entity_poly.pdbx_seq_one_letter_code
_entity_poly.pdbx_strand_id
1 'polypeptide(L)'
;LMRLPHLGQREGLADLDLDGAGADDGEQGGGAGVEFFGGGDIVEQGRAGDVEGAAALFAVIRSGAVKVEIGQTFPLTEVRQAHEALAGRKTTGSTLLIP
;
A
#
# COMPACT_ATOMS: atom_id res chain seq x y z
N LEU A 1 -66.73 -34.01 21.88
CA LEU A 1 -66.15 -34.78 20.73
C LEU A 1 -65.31 -33.77 19.95
N MET A 2 -63.98 -33.82 19.84
CA MET A 2 -63.04 -34.90 19.46
C MET A 2 -61.62 -34.42 19.89
N ARG A 3 -60.91 -35.11 20.79
CA ARG A 3 -59.78 -36.06 20.61
C ARG A 3 -58.45 -35.51 20.00
N LEU A 4 -57.53 -35.17 20.91
CA LEU A 4 -56.08 -35.47 21.00
C LEU A 4 -55.00 -34.83 20.07
N PRO A 5 -53.74 -34.72 20.58
CA PRO A 5 -52.68 -33.79 20.16
C PRO A 5 -51.63 -34.44 19.26
N HIS A 6 -50.72 -33.64 18.68
CA HIS A 6 -49.40 -34.14 18.31
C HIS A 6 -48.31 -33.19 18.79
N LEU A 7 -47.44 -33.80 19.58
CA LEU A 7 -46.16 -33.34 20.06
C LEU A 7 -45.19 -33.26 18.87
N GLY A 8 -44.50 -32.14 18.71
CA GLY A 8 -43.16 -32.06 18.12
C GLY A 8 -42.28 -31.36 19.16
N GLN A 9 -41.55 -32.11 19.99
CA GLN A 9 -40.08 -32.26 19.85
C GLN A 9 -39.45 -30.86 19.62
N ARG A 10 -39.06 -30.04 20.62
CA ARG A 10 -38.01 -30.20 21.65
C ARG A 10 -36.86 -31.11 21.22
N GLU A 11 -35.86 -30.53 20.55
CA GLU A 11 -34.41 -30.83 20.70
C GLU A 11 -33.67 -29.50 20.39
N GLY A 12 -33.06 -28.84 21.40
CA GLY A 12 -31.61 -28.85 21.65
C GLY A 12 -30.94 -27.72 20.85
N LEU A 13 -30.93 -26.45 21.29
CA LEU A 13 -30.14 -25.87 22.40
C LEU A 13 -28.73 -26.47 22.53
N ALA A 14 -27.79 -25.74 21.95
CA ALA A 14 -26.42 -25.50 22.41
C ALA A 14 -25.52 -26.72 22.69
N ASP A 15 -24.59 -26.97 21.77
CA ASP A 15 -23.27 -27.49 22.10
C ASP A 15 -22.22 -26.79 21.21
N LEU A 16 -21.57 -25.80 21.82
CA LEU A 16 -20.35 -25.15 21.34
C LEU A 16 -19.19 -26.09 21.66
N ASP A 17 -18.85 -26.99 20.75
CA ASP A 17 -17.62 -27.79 20.86
C ASP A 17 -16.44 -26.96 20.35
N LEU A 18 -15.94 -26.13 21.27
CA LEU A 18 -14.55 -25.70 21.30
C LEU A 18 -13.71 -26.87 21.82
N ASP A 19 -13.28 -27.76 20.93
CA ASP A 19 -12.26 -28.75 21.28
C ASP A 19 -10.95 -28.38 20.60
N GLY A 20 -10.10 -27.72 21.39
CA GLY A 20 -8.69 -27.54 21.11
C GLY A 20 -7.89 -28.62 21.83
N ALA A 21 -7.32 -29.56 21.08
CA ALA A 21 -6.19 -30.41 21.44
C ALA A 21 -5.73 -31.07 20.14
N GLY A 22 -4.58 -30.74 19.56
CA GLY A 22 -3.26 -31.05 20.11
C GLY A 22 -2.59 -32.06 19.17
N ALA A 23 -1.94 -31.56 18.11
CA ALA A 23 -0.94 -32.27 17.33
C ALA A 23 0.28 -31.34 17.29
N ASP A 24 1.13 -31.48 18.31
CA ASP A 24 2.41 -32.19 18.21
C ASP A 24 3.42 -31.40 17.36
N ASP A 25 3.96 -30.40 18.05
CA ASP A 25 5.36 -30.00 18.14
C ASP A 25 6.38 -30.88 17.41
N GLY A 26 6.47 -30.66 16.10
CA GLY A 26 7.70 -30.90 15.35
C GLY A 26 8.77 -29.87 15.70
N GLU A 27 9.47 -30.07 16.82
CA GLU A 27 10.73 -29.40 17.10
C GLU A 27 11.79 -29.81 16.05
N GLN A 28 12.03 -28.91 15.09
CA GLN A 28 13.28 -28.89 14.32
C GLN A 28 14.05 -27.63 14.70
N GLY A 29 14.87 -27.77 15.74
CA GLY A 29 15.95 -26.83 16.00
C GLY A 29 16.98 -26.86 14.86
N GLY A 30 17.34 -25.68 14.35
CA GLY A 30 18.42 -25.50 13.38
C GLY A 30 18.68 -24.02 13.17
N GLY A 31 19.65 -23.46 13.90
CA GLY A 31 19.96 -22.05 13.84
C GLY A 31 20.54 -21.55 12.51
N ALA A 32 20.64 -20.22 12.45
CA ALA A 32 21.36 -19.39 11.48
C ALA A 32 20.73 -19.25 10.08
N GLY A 33 20.02 -18.13 9.89
CA GLY A 33 19.75 -17.58 8.57
C GLY A 33 18.75 -16.44 8.65
N VAL A 34 19.20 -15.20 8.45
CA VAL A 34 18.30 -14.16 7.96
C VAL A 34 17.98 -14.58 6.53
N GLU A 35 16.85 -15.27 6.33
CA GLU A 35 16.42 -15.66 5.00
C GLU A 35 15.95 -14.39 4.27
N PHE A 36 16.85 -13.85 3.47
CA PHE A 36 16.50 -12.92 2.42
C PHE A 36 15.62 -13.71 1.44
N PHE A 37 14.30 -13.65 1.65
CA PHE A 37 13.31 -14.10 0.67
C PHE A 37 13.70 -13.51 -0.69
N GLY A 38 13.99 -14.40 -1.64
CA GLY A 38 14.58 -14.07 -2.94
C GLY A 38 13.84 -12.93 -3.63
N GLY A 39 14.59 -11.88 -3.94
CA GLY A 39 14.13 -10.62 -4.54
C GLY A 39 13.76 -10.74 -6.03
N GLY A 40 12.78 -11.58 -6.35
CA GLY A 40 12.20 -11.70 -7.70
C GLY A 40 10.98 -10.80 -7.94
N ASP A 41 10.14 -10.59 -6.92
CA ASP A 41 8.74 -10.20 -7.16
C ASP A 41 8.42 -8.73 -6.82
N ILE A 42 9.36 -7.95 -6.28
CA ILE A 42 9.10 -6.53 -5.92
C ILE A 42 8.90 -5.61 -7.13
N VAL A 43 9.42 -5.98 -8.30
CA VAL A 43 9.43 -5.10 -9.47
C VAL A 43 8.09 -5.14 -10.21
N GLU A 44 7.35 -6.25 -10.11
CA GLU A 44 6.10 -6.43 -10.86
C GLU A 44 4.90 -5.76 -10.17
N GLN A 45 4.85 -5.77 -8.84
CA GLN A 45 3.70 -5.22 -8.09
C GLN A 45 3.66 -3.68 -8.00
N GLY A 46 4.79 -2.98 -8.17
CA GLY A 46 4.84 -1.52 -8.08
C GLY A 46 4.37 -0.76 -9.34
N ARG A 47 4.54 -1.32 -10.53
CA ARG A 47 4.32 -0.60 -11.80
C ARG A 47 2.86 -0.25 -12.08
N ALA A 48 1.91 -1.06 -11.63
CA ALA A 48 0.49 -0.83 -11.91
C ALA A 48 -0.07 0.36 -11.12
N GLY A 49 0.27 0.46 -9.83
CA GLY A 49 -0.16 1.57 -8.97
C GLY A 49 0.43 2.92 -9.39
N ASP A 50 1.71 2.93 -9.80
CA ASP A 50 2.41 4.14 -10.22
C ASP A 50 1.79 4.76 -11.50
N VAL A 51 1.41 3.91 -12.46
CA VAL A 51 0.84 4.38 -13.73
C VAL A 51 -0.59 4.90 -13.53
N GLU A 52 -1.41 4.21 -12.74
CA GLU A 52 -2.77 4.65 -12.41
C GLU A 52 -2.75 6.00 -11.68
N GLY A 53 -1.87 6.14 -10.67
CA GLY A 53 -1.68 7.38 -9.92
C GLY A 53 -1.16 8.54 -10.78
N ALA A 54 -0.19 8.28 -11.65
CA ALA A 54 0.31 9.27 -12.61
C ALA A 54 -0.80 9.71 -13.59
N ALA A 55 -1.58 8.77 -14.11
CA ALA A 55 -2.69 9.06 -15.02
C ALA A 55 -3.73 9.98 -14.37
N ALA A 56 -4.11 9.68 -13.12
CA ALA A 56 -5.02 10.51 -12.33
C ALA A 56 -4.46 11.92 -12.11
N LEU A 57 -3.20 12.04 -11.69
CA LEU A 57 -2.53 13.33 -11.50
C LEU A 57 -2.54 14.17 -12.79
N PHE A 58 -2.14 13.58 -13.92
CA PHE A 58 -2.12 14.29 -15.20
C PHE A 58 -3.52 14.66 -15.70
N ALA A 59 -4.55 13.88 -15.39
CA ALA A 59 -5.93 14.25 -15.71
C ALA A 59 -6.36 15.55 -14.99
N VAL A 60 -5.98 15.70 -13.72
CA VAL A 60 -6.27 16.91 -12.91
C VAL A 60 -5.44 18.12 -13.36
N ILE A 61 -4.19 17.91 -13.79
CA ILE A 61 -3.38 18.98 -14.38
C ILE A 61 -4.01 19.46 -15.71
N ARG A 62 -4.41 18.52 -16.59
CA ARG A 62 -5.05 18.84 -17.86
C ARG A 62 -6.41 19.52 -17.70
N SER A 63 -7.16 19.20 -16.65
CA SER A 63 -8.42 19.88 -16.36
C SER A 63 -8.23 21.32 -15.86
N GLY A 64 -7.00 21.71 -15.50
CA GLY A 64 -6.65 23.03 -14.98
C GLY A 64 -7.01 23.22 -13.50
N ALA A 65 -7.50 22.17 -12.84
CA ALA A 65 -7.78 22.19 -11.39
C ALA A 65 -6.49 22.27 -10.57
N VAL A 66 -5.37 21.76 -11.08
CA VAL A 66 -4.03 21.95 -10.52
C VAL A 66 -3.15 22.68 -11.53
N LYS A 67 -2.50 23.76 -11.09
CA LYS A 67 -1.53 24.53 -11.87
C LYS A 67 -0.14 24.33 -11.29
N VAL A 68 0.84 24.05 -12.14
CA VAL A 68 2.25 23.92 -11.75
C VAL A 68 2.95 25.24 -12.03
N GLU A 69 3.36 25.94 -10.97
CA GLU A 69 4.07 27.20 -11.07
C GLU A 69 5.58 26.95 -11.20
N ILE A 70 6.19 27.40 -12.30
CA ILE A 70 7.64 27.37 -12.50
C ILE A 70 8.21 28.67 -11.98
N GLY A 71 8.77 28.66 -10.77
CA GLY A 71 9.29 29.87 -10.14
C GLY A 71 10.70 30.24 -10.59
N GLN A 72 11.48 29.26 -11.06
CA GLN A 72 12.85 29.48 -11.48
C GLN A 72 13.31 28.40 -12.45
N THR A 73 14.26 28.77 -13.31
CA THR A 73 14.86 27.90 -14.30
C THR A 73 16.35 28.21 -14.35
N PHE A 74 17.18 27.17 -14.32
CA PHE A 74 18.63 27.28 -14.42
C PHE A 74 19.13 26.41 -15.56
N PRO A 75 20.20 26.78 -16.27
CA PRO A 75 20.89 25.85 -17.15
C PRO A 75 21.53 24.72 -16.34
N LEU A 76 21.72 23.56 -16.95
CA LEU A 76 22.32 22.39 -16.30
C LEU A 76 23.77 22.67 -15.82
N THR A 77 24.46 23.63 -16.44
CA THR A 77 25.78 24.10 -16.00
C THR A 77 25.76 24.82 -14.65
N GLU A 78 24.59 25.29 -14.19
CA GLU A 78 24.42 26.08 -12.96
C GLU A 78 23.70 25.31 -11.83
N VAL A 79 23.72 23.97 -11.86
CA VAL A 79 23.10 23.11 -10.83
C VAL A 79 23.50 23.49 -9.40
N ARG A 80 24.76 23.88 -9.18
CA ARG A 80 25.22 24.35 -7.87
C ARG A 80 24.40 25.54 -7.37
N GLN A 81 24.17 26.53 -8.22
CA GLN A 81 23.41 27.73 -7.88
C GLN A 81 21.94 27.40 -7.61
N ALA A 82 21.35 26.49 -8.39
CA ALA A 82 20.00 25.99 -8.14
C ALA A 82 19.87 25.36 -6.75
N HIS A 83 20.84 24.54 -6.34
CA HIS A 83 20.87 23.93 -5.00
C HIS A 83 21.07 24.95 -3.89
N GLU A 84 21.97 25.94 -4.08
CA GLU A 84 22.17 27.02 -3.10
C GLU A 84 20.90 27.86 -2.91
N ALA A 85 20.15 28.13 -3.98
CA ALA A 85 18.87 28.83 -3.91
C ALA A 85 17.80 28.03 -3.15
N LEU A 86 17.70 26.73 -3.40
CA LEU A 86 16.79 25.82 -2.68
C LEU A 86 17.15 25.70 -1.20
N ALA A 87 18.41 25.44 -0.88
CA ALA A 87 18.89 25.33 0.50
C ALA A 87 18.73 26.64 1.27
N GLY A 88 18.94 27.77 0.59
CA GLY A 88 18.70 29.11 1.12
C GLY A 88 17.22 29.51 1.20
N ARG A 89 16.28 28.62 0.80
CA ARG A 89 14.82 28.87 0.76
C ARG A 89 14.45 30.12 -0.04
N LYS A 90 15.19 30.39 -1.12
CA LYS A 90 14.99 31.55 -2.01
C LYS A 90 14.04 31.25 -3.18
N THR A 91 13.55 30.02 -3.27
CA THR A 91 12.69 29.54 -4.35
C THR A 91 11.24 29.46 -3.91
N THR A 92 10.31 29.66 -4.84
CA THR A 92 8.89 29.34 -4.66
C THR A 92 8.42 28.59 -5.89
N GLY A 93 7.52 27.61 -5.74
CA GLY A 93 7.12 26.74 -6.85
C GLY A 93 8.22 25.79 -7.32
N SER A 94 8.11 25.29 -8.55
CA SER A 94 9.02 24.30 -9.13
C SER A 94 10.29 24.92 -9.69
N THR A 95 11.43 24.28 -9.44
CA THR A 95 12.73 24.62 -10.04
C THR A 95 13.01 23.68 -11.21
N LEU A 96 13.33 24.23 -12.38
CA LEU A 96 13.70 23.43 -13.55
C LEU A 96 15.18 23.61 -13.89
N LEU A 97 15.78 22.52 -14.38
CA LEU A 97 17.10 22.51 -15.00
C LEU A 97 16.93 22.26 -16.49
N ILE A 98 17.51 23.13 -17.31
CA ILE A 98 17.45 23.05 -18.77
C ILE A 98 18.80 22.56 -19.29
N PRO A 99 18.84 21.46 -20.06
CA PRO A 99 20.08 20.87 -20.56
C PRO A 99 20.81 21.75 -21.57
#